data_AF-A0AAU8L346-F1
#
_entry.id   AF-A0AAU8L346-F1
#
_cell.length_a   1.000
_cell.length_b   1.000
_cell.length_c   1.000
_cell.angle_alpha   90.00
_cell.angle_beta   90.00
_cell.angle_gamma   90.00
#
_symmetry.space_group_name_H-M   'P 1'
#
loop_
_entity.id
_entity.type
_entity.pdbx_description
1 polymer ?
#
loop_
_entity_poly.entity_id
_entity_poly.type
_entity_poly.pdbx_seq_one_letter_code
_entity_poly.pdbx_strand_id
1 'polypeptide(L)'
;MTRMHKRAVLLLSGIVLIALIVLPSSRALFLGWIALFQGLDLEVIKAYILSFGVWAPLISFALMVFQSVMAPLPAFLITFANAALFGWLWGAALSWTSAMAGALLCFYIARFLGREVVEKLTSKMALESVDAFFEKHGVYAILIARLLPFISFDVVSYAAGLTSMRLSSFVIATGIGQLPATLVYSYAGEMLTGGARTFVYGLLILFSVTILVYLIQRVYRGR
;
A
#
# COMPACT_ATOMS: atom_id res chain seq x y z
N MET A 1 21.09 -15.02 -12.55
CA MET A 1 20.76 -15.06 -11.11
C MET A 1 20.12 -16.40 -10.78
N THR A 2 20.73 -17.15 -9.87
CA THR A 2 20.66 -18.62 -9.72
C THR A 2 19.33 -19.13 -9.14
N ARG A 3 18.83 -20.26 -9.68
CA ARG A 3 17.59 -20.97 -9.30
C ARG A 3 17.43 -21.21 -7.78
N MET A 4 18.53 -21.23 -7.02
CA MET A 4 18.53 -21.41 -5.56
C MET A 4 17.90 -20.25 -4.79
N HIS A 5 18.13 -18.99 -5.19
CA HIS A 5 17.54 -17.83 -4.51
C HIS A 5 16.02 -17.79 -4.69
N LYS A 6 15.51 -18.20 -5.86
CA LYS A 6 14.07 -18.31 -6.11
C LYS A 6 13.40 -19.33 -5.19
N ARG A 7 14.04 -20.48 -4.97
CA ARG A 7 13.53 -21.53 -4.07
C ARG A 7 13.57 -21.11 -2.61
N ALA A 8 14.64 -20.43 -2.17
CA ALA A 8 14.75 -19.95 -0.81
C ALA A 8 13.68 -18.89 -0.47
N VAL A 9 13.43 -17.94 -1.38
CA VAL A 9 12.38 -16.92 -1.18
C VAL A 9 10.98 -17.53 -1.21
N LEU A 10 10.70 -18.48 -2.11
CA LEU A 10 9.44 -19.23 -2.16
C LEU A 10 9.20 -20.09 -0.92
N LEU A 11 10.26 -20.70 -0.38
CA LEU A 11 10.20 -21.46 0.85
C LEU A 11 9.98 -20.53 2.05
N LEU A 12 10.67 -19.39 2.14
CA LEU A 12 10.47 -18.41 3.22
C LEU A 12 9.08 -17.77 3.18
N SER A 13 8.59 -17.34 2.02
CA SER A 13 7.25 -16.76 1.91
C SER A 13 6.16 -17.82 2.16
N GLY A 14 6.37 -19.06 1.69
CA GLY A 14 5.52 -20.20 2.00
C GLY A 14 5.52 -20.56 3.50
N ILE A 15 6.69 -20.56 4.15
CA ILE A 15 6.83 -20.81 5.59
C ILE A 15 6.15 -19.72 6.41
N VAL A 16 6.26 -18.45 6.01
CA VAL A 16 5.54 -17.34 6.67
C VAL A 16 4.04 -17.49 6.46
N LEU A 17 3.56 -17.81 5.25
CA LEU A 17 2.14 -18.05 5.00
C LEU A 17 1.60 -19.26 5.79
N ILE A 18 2.37 -20.35 5.85
CA ILE A 18 2.04 -21.57 6.58
C ILE A 18 2.06 -21.30 8.10
N ALA A 19 3.03 -20.54 8.62
CA ALA A 19 3.08 -20.12 10.02
C ALA A 19 1.91 -19.19 10.39
N LEU A 20 1.45 -18.34 9.46
CA LEU A 20 0.26 -17.49 9.62
C LEU A 20 -1.05 -18.29 9.59
N ILE A 21 -1.08 -19.45 8.92
CA ILE A 21 -2.28 -20.30 8.81
C ILE A 21 -2.32 -21.38 9.90
N VAL A 22 -1.19 -21.89 10.37
CA VAL A 22 -1.14 -23.07 11.27
C VAL A 22 -1.22 -22.69 12.75
N LEU A 23 -0.78 -21.49 13.14
CA LEU A 23 -0.82 -21.06 14.54
C LEU A 23 -2.16 -20.35 14.85
N PRO A 24 -2.97 -20.82 15.82
CA PRO A 24 -4.23 -20.17 16.18
C PRO A 24 -4.05 -18.69 16.58
N SER A 25 -2.92 -18.38 17.21
CA SER A 25 -2.53 -17.02 17.60
C SER A 25 -2.26 -16.11 16.41
N SER A 26 -1.71 -16.63 15.30
CA SER A 26 -1.45 -15.82 14.11
C SER A 26 -2.73 -15.54 13.32
N ARG A 27 -3.69 -16.47 13.30
CA ARG A 27 -5.04 -16.20 12.75
C ARG A 27 -5.80 -15.13 13.52
N ALA A 28 -5.76 -15.17 14.86
CA ALA A 28 -6.41 -14.17 15.70
C ALA A 28 -5.80 -12.77 15.49
N LEU A 29 -4.47 -12.68 15.43
CA LEU A 29 -3.77 -11.42 15.10
C LEU A 29 -4.12 -10.91 13.71
N PHE A 30 -4.16 -11.79 12.71
CA PHE A 30 -4.52 -11.47 11.34
C PHE A 30 -5.94 -10.89 11.22
N LEU A 31 -6.92 -11.55 11.82
CA LEU A 31 -8.31 -11.06 11.85
C LEU A 31 -8.43 -9.76 12.65
N GLY A 32 -7.67 -9.60 13.74
CA GLY A 32 -7.61 -8.37 14.51
C GLY A 32 -7.08 -7.19 13.70
N TRP A 33 -6.06 -7.42 12.87
CA TRP A 33 -5.53 -6.38 11.98
C TRP A 33 -6.53 -6.00 10.90
N ILE A 34 -7.23 -6.96 10.29
CA ILE A 34 -8.31 -6.64 9.34
C ILE A 34 -9.40 -5.80 10.03
N ALA A 35 -9.83 -6.19 11.24
CA ALA A 35 -10.84 -5.46 11.99
C ALA A 35 -10.40 -4.03 12.34
N LEU A 36 -9.11 -3.79 12.58
CA LEU A 36 -8.53 -2.47 12.82
C LEU A 36 -8.82 -1.49 11.67
N PHE A 37 -8.82 -1.96 10.43
CA PHE A 37 -9.05 -1.13 9.25
C PHE A 37 -10.54 -1.02 8.86
N GLN A 38 -11.43 -1.88 9.37
CA GLN A 38 -12.86 -1.84 9.04
C GLN A 38 -13.54 -0.55 9.52
N GLY A 39 -13.13 -0.03 10.68
CA GLY A 39 -13.69 1.20 11.24
C GLY A 39 -13.14 2.49 10.63
N LEU A 40 -12.07 2.41 9.82
CA LEU A 40 -11.33 3.57 9.29
C LEU A 40 -10.97 4.62 10.37
N ASP A 41 -10.86 4.19 11.63
CA ASP A 41 -10.67 5.06 12.78
C ASP A 41 -9.18 5.24 13.09
N LEU A 42 -8.70 6.45 12.85
CA LEU A 42 -7.32 6.82 13.09
C LEU A 42 -6.92 6.69 14.57
N GLU A 43 -7.82 6.99 15.51
CA GLU A 43 -7.51 6.92 16.94
C GLU A 43 -7.37 5.48 17.41
N VAL A 44 -8.15 4.55 16.87
CA VAL A 44 -8.02 3.11 17.14
C VAL A 44 -6.68 2.59 16.63
N ILE A 45 -6.26 2.98 15.43
CA ILE A 45 -4.96 2.59 14.85
C ILE A 45 -3.81 3.15 15.69
N LYS A 46 -3.90 4.43 16.10
CA LYS A 46 -2.90 5.07 16.96
C LYS A 46 -2.79 4.37 18.32
N ALA A 47 -3.92 4.13 18.97
CA ALA A 47 -3.98 3.45 20.26
C ALA A 47 -3.40 2.04 20.17
N TYR A 48 -3.72 1.30 19.11
CA TYR A 48 -3.15 -0.01 18.85
C TYR A 48 -1.63 0.06 18.70
N ILE A 49 -1.11 0.95 17.86
CA ILE A 49 0.35 1.11 17.66
C ILE A 49 1.05 1.49 18.98
N LEU A 50 0.48 2.44 19.73
CA LEU A 50 1.03 2.90 21.00
C LEU A 50 1.00 1.84 22.11
N SER A 51 0.06 0.89 22.06
CA SER A 51 -0.03 -0.18 23.06
C SER A 51 1.22 -1.05 23.16
N PHE A 52 2.08 -1.02 22.13
CA PHE A 52 3.36 -1.75 22.09
C PHE A 52 4.56 -0.93 22.60
N GLY A 53 4.34 0.31 23.06
CA GLY A 53 5.37 1.17 23.66
C GLY A 53 6.57 1.41 22.74
N VAL A 54 7.77 1.02 23.19
CA VAL A 54 9.03 1.19 22.43
C VAL A 54 9.00 0.45 21.07
N TRP A 55 8.19 -0.59 20.94
CA TRP A 55 8.05 -1.35 19.69
C TRP A 55 7.04 -0.75 18.70
N ALA A 56 6.40 0.37 19.02
CA ALA A 56 5.41 1.04 18.18
C ALA A 56 5.88 1.27 16.72
N PRO A 57 7.11 1.76 16.45
CA PRO A 57 7.59 1.93 15.07
C PRO A 57 7.64 0.61 14.29
N LEU A 58 8.08 -0.48 14.93
CA LEU A 58 8.18 -1.79 14.31
C LEU A 58 6.79 -2.37 13.99
N ILE A 59 5.83 -2.20 14.91
CA ILE A 59 4.45 -2.65 14.70
C ILE A 59 3.79 -1.86 13.57
N SER A 60 4.00 -0.55 13.51
CA SER A 60 3.51 0.26 12.41
C SER A 60 4.13 -0.16 11.07
N PHE A 61 5.44 -0.43 11.04
CA PHE A 61 6.11 -0.97 9.86
C PHE A 61 5.45 -2.27 9.39
N ALA A 62 5.20 -3.20 10.32
CA ALA A 62 4.57 -4.48 10.03
C ALA A 62 3.13 -4.30 9.53
N LEU A 63 2.35 -3.40 10.12
CA LEU A 63 1.00 -3.05 9.66
C LEU A 63 1.00 -2.48 8.24
N MET A 64 1.97 -1.63 7.90
CA MET A 64 2.09 -1.08 6.55
C MET A 64 2.44 -2.15 5.50
N VAL A 65 3.35 -3.06 5.84
CA VAL A 65 3.68 -4.19 4.96
C VAL A 65 2.47 -5.13 4.82
N PHE A 66 1.77 -5.39 5.93
CA PHE A 66 0.59 -6.24 5.93
C PHE A 66 -0.53 -5.70 5.05
N GLN A 67 -0.87 -4.42 5.23
CA GLN A 67 -1.93 -3.79 4.43
C GLN A 67 -1.59 -3.80 2.95
N SER A 68 -0.30 -3.68 2.61
CA SER A 68 0.16 -3.73 1.23
C SER A 68 -0.08 -5.09 0.58
N VAL A 69 0.12 -6.19 1.31
CA VAL A 69 -0.10 -7.53 0.76
C VAL A 69 -1.59 -7.83 0.65
N MET A 70 -2.39 -7.39 1.63
CA MET A 70 -3.81 -7.68 1.78
C MET A 70 -4.74 -6.66 1.09
N ALA A 71 -4.31 -6.11 -0.05
CA ALA A 71 -5.05 -5.08 -0.81
C ALA A 71 -6.58 -5.30 -0.82
N PRO A 72 -7.43 -4.26 -0.67
CA PRO A 72 -7.13 -2.82 -0.72
C PRO A 72 -7.37 -2.14 0.64
N LEU A 73 -6.49 -2.36 1.61
CA LEU A 73 -6.53 -1.63 2.87
C LEU A 73 -5.95 -0.21 2.69
N PRO A 74 -6.50 0.83 3.34
CA PRO A 74 -6.08 2.21 3.13
C PRO A 74 -4.77 2.56 3.86
N ALA A 75 -3.65 2.49 3.14
CA ALA A 75 -2.31 2.86 3.64
C ALA A 75 -2.22 4.25 4.29
N PHE A 76 -3.03 5.22 3.82
CA PHE A 76 -2.99 6.59 4.34
C PHE A 76 -3.32 6.67 5.84
N LEU A 77 -4.14 5.74 6.37
CA LEU A 77 -4.46 5.71 7.80
C LEU A 77 -3.22 5.46 8.64
N ILE A 78 -2.36 4.53 8.19
CA ILE A 78 -1.10 4.24 8.88
C ILE A 78 -0.14 5.41 8.73
N THR A 79 -0.08 6.05 7.56
CA THR A 79 0.76 7.24 7.36
C THR A 79 0.35 8.39 8.28
N PHE A 80 -0.95 8.64 8.44
CA PHE A 80 -1.45 9.64 9.39
C PHE A 80 -1.17 9.25 10.84
N ALA A 81 -1.35 7.97 11.20
CA ALA A 81 -1.04 7.50 12.54
C ALA A 81 0.45 7.71 12.84
N ASN A 82 1.34 7.37 11.91
CA ASN A 82 2.77 7.55 12.06
C ASN A 82 3.17 9.01 12.23
N ALA A 83 2.58 9.90 11.45
CA ALA A 83 2.82 11.33 11.59
C ALA A 83 2.36 11.88 12.94
N ALA A 84 1.17 11.48 13.38
CA ALA A 84 0.61 11.90 14.67
C ALA A 84 1.40 11.34 15.87
N LEU A 85 2.01 10.16 15.73
CA LEU A 85 2.74 9.50 16.82
C LEU A 85 4.23 9.85 16.88
N PHE A 86 4.88 9.99 15.72
CA PHE A 86 6.34 10.13 15.62
C PHE A 86 6.77 11.49 15.06
N GLY A 87 5.82 12.38 14.73
CA GLY A 87 6.05 13.65 14.04
C GLY A 87 6.14 13.47 12.52
N TRP A 88 6.02 14.56 11.77
CA TRP A 88 5.88 14.54 10.32
C TRP A 88 7.10 13.98 9.60
N LEU A 89 8.32 14.29 10.07
CA LEU A 89 9.56 13.82 9.45
C LEU A 89 9.78 12.32 9.69
N TRP A 90 9.78 11.89 10.95
CA TRP A 90 10.02 10.49 11.30
C TRP A 90 8.84 9.59 10.93
N GLY A 91 7.61 10.10 11.05
CA GLY A 91 6.41 9.45 10.55
C GLY A 91 6.43 9.27 9.04
N ALA A 92 6.89 10.28 8.28
CA ALA A 92 7.06 10.16 6.83
C ALA A 92 8.14 9.14 6.48
N ALA A 93 9.30 9.19 7.13
CA ALA A 93 10.39 8.26 6.89
C ALA A 93 9.99 6.81 7.17
N LEU A 94 9.32 6.57 8.31
CA LEU A 94 8.79 5.26 8.67
C LEU A 94 7.72 4.77 7.68
N SER A 95 6.79 5.63 7.30
CA SER A 95 5.73 5.28 6.35
C SER A 95 6.28 5.01 4.95
N TRP A 96 7.22 5.82 4.49
CA TRP A 96 7.86 5.67 3.18
C TRP A 96 8.68 4.39 3.09
N THR A 97 9.52 4.11 4.10
CA THR A 97 10.36 2.90 4.12
C THR A 97 9.53 1.62 4.25
N SER A 98 8.50 1.62 5.09
CA SER A 98 7.59 0.48 5.25
C SER A 98 6.70 0.26 4.02
N ALA A 99 6.21 1.33 3.38
CA ALA A 99 5.47 1.23 2.12
C ALA A 99 6.35 0.73 0.96
N MET A 100 7.62 1.15 0.90
CA MET A 100 8.60 0.62 -0.04
C MET A 100 8.84 -0.87 0.17
N ALA A 101 8.95 -1.32 1.43
CA ALA A 101 9.08 -2.74 1.75
C ALA A 101 7.84 -3.54 1.34
N GLY A 102 6.63 -3.02 1.60
CA GLY A 102 5.37 -3.61 1.15
C GLY A 102 5.29 -3.71 -0.37
N ALA A 103 5.62 -2.63 -1.09
CA ALA A 103 5.63 -2.60 -2.55
C ALA A 103 6.62 -3.60 -3.16
N LEU A 104 7.82 -3.72 -2.57
CA LEU A 104 8.82 -4.72 -2.98
C LEU A 104 8.32 -6.14 -2.74
N LEU A 105 7.67 -6.39 -1.61
CA LEU A 105 7.08 -7.68 -1.30
C LEU A 105 6.01 -8.06 -2.33
N CYS A 106 5.08 -7.15 -2.65
CA CYS A 106 4.07 -7.36 -3.68
C CYS A 106 4.69 -7.62 -5.07
N PHE A 107 5.71 -6.84 -5.44
CA PHE A 107 6.45 -7.05 -6.69
C PHE A 107 7.06 -8.46 -6.77
N TYR A 108 7.70 -8.92 -5.69
CA TYR A 108 8.29 -10.25 -5.64
C TYR A 108 7.27 -11.38 -5.59
N ILE A 109 6.18 -11.21 -4.84
CA ILE A 109 5.05 -12.14 -4.82
C ILE A 109 4.55 -12.36 -6.25
N ALA A 110 4.28 -11.28 -6.98
CA ALA A 110 3.86 -11.36 -8.38
C ALA A 110 4.90 -12.02 -9.28
N ARG A 111 6.17 -11.62 -9.15
CA ARG A 111 7.28 -12.15 -9.97
C ARG A 111 7.48 -13.66 -9.78
N PHE A 112 7.30 -14.17 -8.56
CA PHE A 112 7.61 -15.55 -8.23
C PHE A 112 6.41 -16.48 -8.28
N LEU A 113 5.26 -16.04 -7.79
CA LEU A 113 4.04 -16.85 -7.71
C LEU A 113 3.16 -16.70 -8.95
N GLY A 114 3.42 -15.69 -9.79
CA GLY A 114 2.71 -15.48 -11.04
C GLY A 114 1.29 -14.95 -10.86
N ARG A 115 0.60 -14.79 -11.99
CA ARG A 115 -0.69 -14.10 -12.07
C ARG A 115 -1.80 -14.77 -11.28
N GLU A 116 -1.87 -16.10 -11.27
CA GLU A 116 -2.93 -16.85 -10.59
C GLU A 116 -3.00 -16.59 -9.07
N VAL A 117 -1.85 -16.43 -8.41
CA VAL A 117 -1.82 -16.14 -6.98
C VAL A 117 -2.16 -14.67 -6.73
N VAL A 118 -1.65 -13.77 -7.57
CA VAL A 118 -1.97 -12.35 -7.48
C VAL A 118 -3.47 -12.11 -7.64
N GLU A 119 -4.12 -12.76 -8.61
CA GLU A 119 -5.57 -12.67 -8.84
C GLU A 119 -6.42 -13.24 -7.68
N LYS A 120 -5.83 -14.01 -6.76
CA LYS A 120 -6.49 -14.43 -5.51
C LYS A 120 -6.27 -13.45 -4.37
N LEU A 121 -5.14 -12.73 -4.39
CA LEU A 121 -4.79 -11.72 -3.40
C LEU A 121 -5.39 -10.34 -3.72
N THR A 122 -5.72 -10.10 -4.99
CA THR A 122 -6.40 -8.89 -5.46
C THR A 122 -7.59 -9.25 -6.36
N SER A 123 -8.32 -8.25 -6.87
CA SER A 123 -9.38 -8.45 -7.85
C SER A 123 -8.79 -8.58 -9.26
N LYS A 124 -9.26 -9.58 -10.02
CA LYS A 124 -8.93 -9.74 -11.45
C LYS A 124 -9.22 -8.47 -12.26
N MET A 125 -10.37 -7.82 -12.03
CA MET A 125 -10.71 -6.56 -12.68
C MET A 125 -9.72 -5.43 -12.33
N ALA A 126 -9.25 -5.37 -11.08
CA ALA A 126 -8.28 -4.36 -10.67
C ALA A 126 -6.94 -4.59 -11.38
N LEU A 127 -6.50 -5.84 -11.47
CA LEU A 127 -5.26 -6.21 -12.16
C LEU A 127 -5.31 -5.90 -13.66
N GLU A 128 -6.38 -6.29 -14.35
CA GLU A 128 -6.61 -5.99 -15.77
C GLU A 128 -6.62 -4.47 -16.05
N SER A 129 -7.23 -3.69 -15.16
CA SER A 129 -7.27 -2.23 -15.30
C SER A 129 -5.87 -1.60 -15.22
N VAL A 130 -5.01 -2.17 -14.37
CA VAL A 130 -3.62 -1.73 -14.22
C VAL A 130 -2.77 -2.25 -15.38
N ASP A 131 -2.99 -3.46 -15.88
CA ASP A 131 -2.29 -3.96 -17.07
C ASP A 131 -2.51 -3.03 -18.28
N ALA A 132 -3.76 -2.66 -18.57
CA ALA A 132 -4.08 -1.71 -19.63
C ALA A 132 -3.41 -0.33 -19.41
N PHE A 133 -3.26 0.07 -18.15
CA PHE A 133 -2.56 1.30 -17.80
C PHE A 133 -1.05 1.21 -18.06
N PHE A 134 -0.43 0.06 -17.76
CA PHE A 134 0.96 -0.23 -18.06
C PHE A 134 1.23 -0.33 -19.56
N GLU A 135 0.33 -0.93 -20.34
CA GLU A 135 0.44 -0.96 -21.81
C GLU A 135 0.45 0.46 -22.40
N LYS A 136 -0.41 1.34 -21.87
CA LYS A 136 -0.53 2.71 -22.38
C LYS A 136 0.63 3.64 -21.98
N HIS A 137 1.16 3.51 -20.77
CA HIS A 137 2.14 4.47 -20.22
C HIS A 137 3.55 3.89 -20.02
N GLY A 138 3.73 2.59 -20.26
CA GLY A 138 5.02 1.91 -20.22
C GLY A 138 5.78 2.14 -18.91
N VAL A 139 7.04 2.56 -19.03
CA VAL A 139 7.95 2.78 -17.88
C VAL A 139 7.48 3.89 -16.93
N TYR A 140 6.63 4.81 -17.40
CA TYR A 140 6.09 5.90 -16.58
C TYR A 140 4.83 5.52 -15.81
N ALA A 141 4.23 4.35 -16.12
CA ALA A 141 3.00 3.90 -15.48
C ALA A 141 3.11 3.89 -13.95
N ILE A 142 4.23 3.42 -13.40
CA ILE A 142 4.41 3.44 -11.93
C ILE A 142 4.38 4.86 -11.39
N LEU A 143 5.17 5.77 -11.97
CA LEU A 143 5.27 7.14 -11.45
C LEU A 143 3.90 7.83 -11.49
N ILE A 144 3.18 7.71 -12.61
CA ILE A 144 1.85 8.30 -12.76
C ILE A 144 0.87 7.65 -11.77
N ALA A 145 0.91 6.33 -11.62
CA ALA A 145 0.04 5.63 -10.69
C ALA A 145 0.34 5.94 -9.22
N ARG A 146 1.58 6.30 -8.86
CA ARG A 146 1.93 6.75 -7.49
C ARG A 146 1.49 8.18 -7.20
N LEU A 147 1.41 9.02 -8.22
CA LEU A 147 0.92 10.39 -8.10
C LEU A 147 -0.61 10.46 -8.09
N LEU A 148 -1.28 9.48 -8.70
CA LEU A 148 -2.73 9.39 -8.71
C LEU A 148 -3.26 8.68 -7.44
N PRO A 149 -4.13 9.33 -6.66
CA PRO A 149 -4.64 8.83 -5.38
C PRO A 149 -5.66 7.68 -5.53
N PHE A 150 -6.23 7.49 -6.71
CA PHE A 150 -7.32 6.53 -6.97
C PHE A 150 -6.83 5.14 -7.33
N ILE A 151 -5.56 5.02 -7.66
CA ILE A 151 -4.98 3.76 -8.09
C ILE A 151 -4.38 3.10 -6.85
N SER A 152 -4.85 1.88 -6.55
CA SER A 152 -4.27 1.12 -5.45
C SER A 152 -2.79 0.89 -5.70
N PHE A 153 -1.99 1.45 -4.80
CA PHE A 153 -0.56 1.34 -4.78
C PHE A 153 -0.08 -0.12 -4.81
N ASP A 154 -0.81 -1.01 -4.16
CA ASP A 154 -0.42 -2.41 -4.04
C ASP A 154 -0.70 -3.18 -5.32
N VAL A 155 -1.83 -2.91 -5.98
CA VAL A 155 -2.18 -3.51 -7.28
C VAL A 155 -1.16 -3.11 -8.35
N VAL A 156 -0.68 -1.86 -8.33
CA VAL A 156 0.40 -1.39 -9.22
C VAL A 156 1.70 -2.15 -8.97
N SER A 157 2.03 -2.43 -7.71
CA SER A 157 3.21 -3.23 -7.35
C SER A 157 3.11 -4.66 -7.85
N TYR A 158 1.94 -5.28 -7.69
CA TYR A 158 1.67 -6.62 -8.20
C TYR A 158 1.76 -6.67 -9.73
N ALA A 159 1.06 -5.77 -10.43
CA ALA A 159 1.11 -5.69 -11.89
C ALA A 159 2.53 -5.48 -12.41
N ALA A 160 3.30 -4.57 -11.80
CA ALA A 160 4.70 -4.35 -12.14
C ALA A 160 5.53 -5.64 -12.00
N GLY A 161 5.28 -6.44 -10.96
CA GLY A 161 5.97 -7.72 -10.74
C GLY A 161 5.65 -8.80 -11.78
N LEU A 162 4.48 -8.72 -12.42
CA LEU A 162 4.08 -9.60 -13.53
C LEU A 162 4.69 -9.19 -14.88
N THR A 163 5.29 -8.00 -14.97
CA THR A 163 5.90 -7.49 -16.20
C THR A 163 7.40 -7.83 -16.30
N SER A 164 8.01 -7.52 -17.45
CA SER A 164 9.46 -7.61 -17.67
C SER A 164 10.27 -6.51 -17.00
N MET A 165 9.65 -5.64 -16.18
CA MET A 165 10.31 -4.51 -15.54
C MET A 165 11.48 -4.93 -14.65
N ARG A 166 12.53 -4.11 -14.65
CA ARG A 166 13.70 -4.28 -13.77
C ARG A 166 13.37 -3.80 -12.37
N LEU A 167 13.89 -4.51 -11.36
CA LEU A 167 13.69 -4.17 -9.95
C LEU A 167 14.20 -2.76 -9.63
N SER A 168 15.35 -2.36 -10.16
CA SER A 168 15.92 -1.03 -9.94
C SER A 168 15.00 0.07 -10.45
N SER A 169 14.44 -0.08 -11.66
CA SER A 169 13.46 0.85 -12.22
C SER A 169 12.20 0.92 -11.36
N PHE A 170 11.71 -0.22 -10.86
CA PHE A 170 10.57 -0.28 -9.95
C PHE A 170 10.84 0.46 -8.63
N VAL A 171 11.98 0.21 -8.00
CA VAL A 171 12.38 0.82 -6.71
C VAL A 171 12.51 2.33 -6.85
N ILE A 172 13.18 2.81 -7.90
CA ILE A 172 13.38 4.25 -8.13
C ILE A 172 12.05 4.93 -8.44
N ALA A 173 11.26 4.38 -9.36
CA ALA A 173 9.97 4.98 -9.73
C ALA A 173 8.98 4.99 -8.55
N THR A 174 8.92 3.90 -7.77
CA THR A 174 8.05 3.81 -6.60
C THR A 174 8.52 4.74 -5.49
N GLY A 175 9.82 4.75 -5.19
CA GLY A 175 10.40 5.61 -4.17
C GLY A 175 10.14 7.09 -4.47
N ILE A 176 10.49 7.54 -5.67
CA ILE A 176 10.27 8.93 -6.10
C ILE A 176 8.78 9.27 -6.17
N GLY A 177 7.95 8.37 -6.72
CA GLY A 177 6.52 8.62 -6.88
C GLY A 177 5.75 8.69 -5.57
N GLN A 178 6.14 7.90 -4.57
CA GLN A 178 5.48 7.88 -3.26
C GLN A 178 5.93 9.00 -2.33
N LEU A 179 7.13 9.56 -2.53
CA LEU A 179 7.70 10.60 -1.67
C LEU A 179 6.77 11.82 -1.50
N PRO A 180 6.28 12.48 -2.58
CA PRO A 180 5.42 13.66 -2.44
C PRO A 180 4.15 13.39 -1.66
N ALA A 181 3.44 12.30 -1.98
CA ALA A 181 2.22 11.92 -1.29
C ALA A 181 2.47 11.61 0.19
N THR A 182 3.55 10.89 0.50
CA THR A 182 3.91 10.55 1.88
C THR A 182 4.24 11.78 2.70
N LEU A 183 4.96 12.75 2.13
CA LEU A 183 5.28 14.01 2.81
C LEU A 183 4.03 14.85 3.06
N VAL A 184 3.14 14.99 2.05
CA VAL A 184 1.89 15.74 2.20
C VAL A 184 1.00 15.10 3.25
N TYR A 185 0.83 13.77 3.20
CA TYR A 185 0.02 13.07 4.19
C TYR A 185 0.63 13.12 5.58
N SER A 186 1.95 12.98 5.70
CA SER A 186 2.60 13.03 7.01
C SER A 186 2.54 14.43 7.62
N TYR A 187 2.79 15.47 6.82
CA TYR A 187 2.66 16.85 7.28
C TYR A 187 1.22 17.18 7.71
N ALA A 188 0.23 16.77 6.91
CA ALA A 188 -1.18 16.89 7.28
C ALA A 188 -1.52 16.09 8.54
N GLY A 189 -0.91 14.91 8.71
CA GLY A 189 -1.11 14.00 9.81
C GLY A 189 -0.67 14.54 11.17
N GLU A 190 0.44 15.26 11.23
CA GLU A 190 0.87 15.95 12.45
C GLU A 190 -0.04 17.14 12.81
N MET A 191 -0.50 17.88 11.79
CA MET A 191 -1.39 19.04 11.95
C MET A 191 -2.84 18.67 12.35
N LEU A 192 -3.17 17.38 12.48
CA LEU A 192 -4.50 16.88 12.84
C LEU A 192 -4.92 17.18 14.29
N THR A 193 -4.09 17.83 15.10
CA THR A 193 -4.55 18.50 16.34
C THR A 193 -5.24 19.83 16.02
N GLY A 194 -6.50 19.77 15.58
CA GLY A 194 -7.47 20.88 15.71
C GLY A 194 -7.92 21.59 14.42
N GLY A 195 -7.08 21.71 13.38
CA GLY A 195 -7.42 22.45 12.15
C GLY A 195 -7.52 21.62 10.85
N ALA A 196 -6.89 20.44 10.81
CA ALA A 196 -6.68 19.69 9.56
C ALA A 196 -7.81 18.73 9.15
N ARG A 197 -8.88 18.58 9.94
CA ARG A 197 -10.09 17.86 9.48
C ARG A 197 -10.64 18.47 8.19
N THR A 198 -10.69 19.81 8.12
CA THR A 198 -11.14 20.55 6.93
C THR A 198 -10.22 20.38 5.73
N PHE A 199 -8.90 20.25 5.95
CA PHE A 199 -7.92 20.02 4.90
C PHE A 199 -7.99 18.59 4.34
N VAL A 200 -8.14 17.59 5.21
CA VAL A 200 -8.34 16.18 4.82
C VAL A 200 -9.69 16.00 4.13
N TYR A 201 -10.78 16.61 4.62
CA TYR A 201 -12.04 16.67 3.89
C TYR A 201 -11.88 17.39 2.55
N GLY A 202 -11.08 18.46 2.47
CA GLY A 202 -10.75 19.13 1.20
C GLY A 202 -10.05 18.21 0.20
N LEU A 203 -9.06 17.44 0.65
CA LEU A 203 -8.36 16.43 -0.17
C LEU A 203 -9.30 15.30 -0.58
N LEU A 204 -10.12 14.78 0.34
CA LEU A 204 -11.12 13.74 0.05
C LEU A 204 -12.23 14.23 -0.88
N ILE A 205 -12.64 15.49 -0.78
CA ILE A 205 -13.59 16.13 -1.70
C ILE A 205 -12.94 16.31 -3.07
N LEU A 206 -11.71 16.81 -3.14
CA LEU A 206 -10.96 16.93 -4.39
C LEU A 206 -10.82 15.56 -5.08
N PHE A 207 -10.50 14.53 -4.29
CA PHE A 207 -10.44 13.15 -4.72
C PHE A 207 -11.80 12.63 -5.21
N SER A 208 -12.86 12.85 -4.45
CA SER A 208 -14.24 12.49 -4.82
C SER A 208 -14.70 13.20 -6.11
N VAL A 209 -14.38 14.49 -6.28
CA VAL A 209 -14.70 15.28 -7.47
C VAL A 209 -13.94 14.75 -8.68
N THR A 210 -12.66 14.41 -8.51
CA THR A 210 -11.87 13.86 -9.62
C THR A 210 -12.35 12.47 -10.03
N ILE A 211 -12.76 11.62 -9.07
CA ILE A 211 -13.45 10.34 -9.35
C ILE A 211 -14.74 10.59 -10.11
N LEU A 212 -15.58 11.54 -9.66
CA LEU A 212 -16.85 11.87 -10.29
C LEU A 212 -16.64 12.33 -11.74
N VAL A 213 -15.67 13.21 -11.98
CA VAL A 213 -15.31 13.70 -13.32
C VAL A 213 -14.81 12.55 -14.21
N TYR A 214 -13.95 11.68 -13.69
CA TYR A 214 -13.47 10.51 -14.43
C TYR A 214 -14.62 9.55 -14.78
N LEU A 215 -15.53 9.27 -13.84
CA LEU A 215 -16.71 8.43 -14.05
C LEU A 215 -17.65 9.03 -15.09
N ILE A 216 -17.91 10.33 -15.03
CA ILE A 216 -18.72 11.06 -16.02
C ILE A 216 -18.05 10.95 -17.40
N GLN A 217 -16.75 11.20 -17.51
CA GLN A 217 -16.03 11.06 -18.79
C GLN A 217 -16.08 9.64 -19.34
N ARG A 218 -16.01 8.63 -18.47
CA ARG A 218 -16.11 7.22 -18.86
C ARG A 218 -17.51 6.84 -19.36
N VAL A 219 -18.57 7.37 -18.72
CA VAL A 219 -19.96 7.17 -19.16
C VAL A 219 -20.23 7.87 -20.48
N TYR A 220 -19.70 9.09 -20.68
CA TYR A 220 -19.90 9.86 -21.92
C TYR A 220 -19.06 9.35 -23.11
N ARG A 221 -17.87 8.79 -22.87
CA ARG A 221 -17.04 8.14 -23.92
C ARG A 221 -17.39 6.66 -24.15
N GLY A 222 -18.27 6.09 -23.34
CA GLY A 222 -18.80 4.73 -23.48
C GLY A 222 -20.02 4.62 -24.40
N ARG A 223 -20.34 5.68 -25.15
CA ARG A 223 -21.22 5.68 -26.33
C ARG A 223 -20.39 6.02 -27.55
#